data_AF-A0A947BZE2-F1
#
_entry.id   AF-A0A947BZE2-F1
#
_cell.length_a   1.000
_cell.length_b   1.000
_cell.length_c   1.000
_cell.angle_alpha   90.00
_cell.angle_beta   90.00
_cell.angle_gamma   90.00
#
_symmetry.space_group_name_H-M   'P 1'
#
loop_
_entity.id
_entity.type
_entity.pdbx_description
1 polymer ?
#
loop_
_entity_poly.entity_id
_entity_poly.type
_entity_poly.pdbx_seq_one_letter_code
_entity_poly.pdbx_strand_id
1 'polypeptide(L)'
;MDPISQAALGAAAGHAVFHRQLGMRAVAIGAVAGAFPDVDAFWGLFEGPFGRLVSHRGITHSLFFGPVVGSIAGWAWWRRERARARAPGDVPDMRAWIGLFIVALMSHPLLDWFTTFGTQLLAPVSRARFALNGIAIVDPVYTFVLLAGLLLAWFFRRRAYAGRFTGIALVLSTAYLLVGLWINALAEQESRRQLADAGIDGAEIHAFPTMLQLPHRRVVAITESEIRVGFVSM
;
A
#
# COMPACT_ATOMS: atom_id res chain seq x y z
N MET A 1 3.43 4.06 -2.52
CA MET A 1 4.55 3.61 -1.70
C MET A 1 5.60 3.02 -2.63
N ASP A 2 6.81 2.76 -2.17
CA ASP A 2 7.82 2.14 -3.04
C ASP A 2 7.44 0.69 -3.43
N PRO A 3 7.90 0.20 -4.60
CA PRO A 3 7.55 -1.14 -5.08
C PRO A 3 7.98 -2.29 -4.15
N ILE A 4 9.00 -2.11 -3.31
CA ILE A 4 9.48 -3.16 -2.38
C ILE A 4 8.46 -3.33 -1.26
N SER A 5 7.98 -2.22 -0.69
CA SER A 5 6.89 -2.22 0.29
C SER A 5 5.61 -2.83 -0.28
N GLN A 6 5.29 -2.54 -1.54
CA GLN A 6 4.11 -3.09 -2.21
C GLN A 6 4.23 -4.60 -2.45
N ALA A 7 5.40 -5.07 -2.88
CA ALA A 7 5.68 -6.50 -2.99
C ALA A 7 5.61 -7.20 -1.61
N ALA A 8 6.21 -6.60 -0.57
CA ALA A 8 6.20 -7.17 0.77
C ALA A 8 4.77 -7.27 1.34
N LEU A 9 3.94 -6.25 1.15
CA LEU A 9 2.55 -6.25 1.61
C LEU A 9 1.71 -7.28 0.85
N GLY A 10 1.81 -7.32 -0.49
CA GLY A 10 1.09 -8.31 -1.31
C GLY A 10 1.47 -9.75 -0.96
N ALA A 11 2.75 -10.00 -0.68
CA ALA A 11 3.24 -11.29 -0.20
C ALA A 11 2.70 -11.64 1.20
N ALA A 12 2.73 -10.70 2.14
CA ALA A 12 2.28 -10.92 3.52
C ALA A 12 0.77 -11.15 3.59
N ALA A 13 -0.03 -10.32 2.90
CA ALA A 13 -1.48 -10.44 2.80
C ALA A 13 -1.87 -11.76 2.11
N GLY A 14 -1.23 -12.06 0.97
CA GLY A 14 -1.44 -13.31 0.25
C GLY A 14 -1.13 -14.55 1.08
N HIS A 15 0.01 -14.56 1.78
CA HIS A 15 0.38 -15.66 2.67
C HIS A 15 -0.57 -15.78 3.87
N ALA A 16 -0.90 -14.68 4.54
CA ALA A 16 -1.79 -14.71 5.71
C ALA A 16 -3.13 -15.40 5.38
N VAL A 17 -3.71 -15.09 4.22
CA VAL A 17 -5.01 -15.63 3.80
C VAL A 17 -4.91 -17.02 3.15
N PHE A 18 -3.91 -17.25 2.30
CA PHE A 18 -3.88 -18.42 1.40
C PHE A 18 -2.73 -19.41 1.64
N HIS A 19 -1.93 -19.27 2.71
CA HIS A 19 -0.81 -20.19 2.97
C HIS A 19 -1.23 -21.66 3.13
N ARG A 20 -2.45 -21.95 3.59
CA ARG A 20 -2.92 -23.34 3.77
C ARG A 20 -3.20 -24.02 2.43
N GLN A 21 -3.64 -23.27 1.43
CA GLN A 21 -3.97 -23.75 0.09
C GLN A 21 -2.78 -23.66 -0.87
N LEU A 22 -1.97 -22.61 -0.77
CA LEU A 22 -0.94 -22.26 -1.74
C LEU A 22 0.50 -22.30 -1.17
N GLY A 23 0.66 -22.46 0.15
CA GLY A 23 1.97 -22.48 0.81
C GLY A 23 2.80 -21.23 0.53
N MET A 24 4.11 -21.41 0.36
CA MET A 24 5.03 -20.32 0.01
C MET A 24 4.83 -19.76 -1.41
N ARG A 25 4.03 -20.41 -2.26
CA ARG A 25 3.69 -19.87 -3.58
C ARG A 25 2.84 -18.60 -3.43
N ALA A 26 2.05 -18.51 -2.37
CA ALA A 26 1.31 -17.30 -2.02
C ALA A 26 2.24 -16.10 -1.80
N VAL A 27 3.42 -16.30 -1.21
CA VAL A 27 4.42 -15.24 -1.00
C VAL A 27 4.96 -14.75 -2.34
N ALA A 28 5.45 -15.67 -3.19
CA ALA A 28 6.07 -15.30 -4.46
C ALA A 28 5.07 -14.63 -5.42
N ILE A 29 3.89 -15.24 -5.61
CA ILE A 29 2.88 -14.71 -6.52
C ILE A 29 2.21 -13.46 -5.93
N GLY A 30 1.99 -13.43 -4.60
CA GLY A 30 1.50 -12.24 -3.91
C GLY A 30 2.46 -11.06 -4.00
N ALA A 31 3.79 -11.28 -3.95
CA ALA A 31 4.79 -10.23 -4.14
C ALA A 31 4.70 -9.61 -5.54
N VAL A 32 4.65 -10.46 -6.57
CA VAL A 32 4.56 -10.01 -7.97
C VAL A 32 3.25 -9.27 -8.21
N ALA A 33 2.13 -9.82 -7.76
CA ALA A 33 0.81 -9.19 -7.91
C ALA A 33 0.72 -7.88 -7.12
N GLY A 34 1.30 -7.83 -5.91
CA GLY A 34 1.31 -6.63 -5.07
C GLY A 34 2.09 -5.47 -5.69
N ALA A 35 3.21 -5.74 -6.37
CA ALA A 35 3.98 -4.71 -7.06
C ALA A 35 3.48 -4.38 -8.48
N PHE A 36 2.57 -5.18 -9.04
CA PHE A 36 2.14 -5.06 -10.43
C PHE A 36 1.52 -3.70 -10.81
N PRO A 37 0.69 -3.05 -9.97
CA PRO A 37 0.09 -1.76 -10.34
C PRO A 37 1.10 -0.67 -10.72
N ASP A 38 2.28 -0.64 -10.09
CA ASP A 38 3.33 0.36 -10.35
C ASP A 38 4.05 0.17 -11.70
N VAL A 39 3.76 -0.90 -12.43
CA VAL A 39 4.25 -1.05 -13.82
C VAL A 39 3.66 0.05 -14.71
N ASP A 40 2.56 0.70 -14.31
CA ASP A 40 2.02 1.90 -14.98
C ASP A 40 3.04 3.05 -15.06
N ALA A 41 3.97 3.16 -14.11
CA ALA A 41 5.00 4.18 -14.08
C ALA A 41 5.98 4.05 -15.26
N PHE A 42 6.10 2.85 -15.85
CA PHE A 42 6.86 2.63 -17.08
C PHE A 42 6.23 3.38 -18.26
N TRP A 43 4.90 3.40 -18.35
CA TRP A 43 4.21 4.17 -19.38
C TRP A 43 4.45 5.67 -19.22
N GLY A 44 4.52 6.14 -17.98
CA GLY A 44 4.91 7.50 -17.62
C GLY A 44 6.36 7.87 -17.95
N LEU A 45 7.21 6.97 -18.46
CA LEU A 45 8.51 7.33 -19.05
C LEU A 45 8.34 8.01 -20.42
N PHE A 46 7.25 7.71 -21.13
CA PHE A 46 6.97 8.23 -22.47
C PHE A 46 6.11 9.50 -22.46
N GLU A 47 5.52 9.87 -21.32
CA GLU A 47 4.59 11.00 -21.17
C GLU A 47 5.24 12.27 -20.57
N GLY A 48 6.53 12.20 -20.22
CA GLY A 48 7.23 13.26 -19.49
C GLY A 48 6.82 13.38 -18.01
N PRO A 49 7.47 14.27 -17.24
CA PRO A 49 7.29 14.35 -15.78
C PRO A 49 5.86 14.71 -15.35
N PHE A 50 5.21 15.64 -16.06
CA PHE A 50 3.85 16.08 -15.75
C PHE A 50 2.82 15.02 -16.13
N GLY A 51 2.97 14.38 -17.30
CA GLY A 51 2.09 13.29 -17.74
C GLY A 51 2.07 12.16 -16.73
N ARG A 52 3.25 11.73 -16.26
CA ARG A 52 3.38 10.73 -15.20
C ARG A 52 2.66 11.13 -13.91
N LEU A 53 2.76 12.39 -13.49
CA LEU A 53 2.05 12.87 -12.29
C LEU A 53 0.53 12.81 -12.46
N VAL A 54 -0.01 12.82 -13.67
CA VAL A 54 -1.45 12.73 -13.94
C VAL A 54 -1.92 11.29 -14.14
N SER A 55 -1.15 10.48 -14.86
CA SER A 55 -1.51 9.11 -15.25
C SER A 55 -1.20 8.06 -14.18
N HIS A 56 -0.11 8.23 -13.43
CA HIS A 56 0.27 7.31 -12.36
C HIS A 56 -0.74 7.36 -11.21
N ARG A 57 -0.99 6.21 -10.59
CA ARG A 57 -2.02 6.01 -9.56
C ARG A 57 -3.45 6.27 -10.04
N GLY A 58 -3.67 5.95 -11.31
CA GLY A 58 -4.97 6.01 -11.98
C GLY A 58 -5.71 4.67 -11.89
N ILE A 59 -6.06 4.10 -13.04
CA ILE A 59 -6.92 2.91 -13.16
C ILE A 59 -6.32 1.68 -12.44
N THR A 60 -5.01 1.46 -12.55
CA THR A 60 -4.27 0.35 -11.94
C THR A 60 -4.31 0.37 -10.41
N HIS A 61 -4.53 1.54 -9.82
CA HIS A 61 -4.62 1.77 -8.39
C HIS A 61 -6.07 2.05 -7.93
N SER A 62 -7.05 1.64 -8.72
CA SER A 62 -8.47 1.73 -8.33
C SER A 62 -8.91 0.51 -7.51
N LEU A 63 -9.93 0.71 -6.67
CA LEU A 63 -10.55 -0.39 -5.92
C LEU A 63 -11.31 -1.37 -6.83
N PHE A 64 -11.61 -0.98 -8.06
CA PHE A 64 -12.24 -1.85 -9.07
C PHE A 64 -11.22 -2.72 -9.81
N PHE A 65 -9.97 -2.28 -9.92
CA PHE A 65 -8.92 -3.00 -10.64
C PHE A 65 -8.63 -4.38 -10.04
N GLY A 66 -8.46 -4.45 -8.72
CA GLY A 66 -8.13 -5.70 -8.03
C GLY A 66 -9.15 -6.82 -8.24
N PRO A 67 -10.46 -6.60 -8.01
CA PRO A 67 -11.48 -7.61 -8.26
C PRO A 67 -11.55 -8.07 -9.73
N VAL A 68 -11.50 -7.13 -10.68
CA VAL A 68 -11.63 -7.44 -12.11
C VAL A 68 -10.38 -8.14 -12.64
N VAL A 69 -9.23 -7.48 -12.54
CA VAL A 69 -7.95 -8.00 -13.06
C VAL A 69 -7.47 -9.18 -12.23
N GLY A 70 -7.69 -9.16 -10.92
CA GLY A 70 -7.33 -10.28 -10.05
C GLY A 70 -8.14 -11.54 -10.33
N SER A 71 -9.42 -11.42 -10.66
CA SER A 71 -10.23 -12.58 -11.09
C SER A 71 -9.72 -13.17 -12.41
N ILE A 72 -9.43 -12.32 -13.39
CA ILE A 72 -8.91 -12.75 -14.70
C ILE A 72 -7.52 -13.38 -14.53
N ALA A 73 -6.61 -12.73 -13.80
CA ALA A 73 -5.25 -13.19 -13.59
C ALA A 73 -5.21 -14.49 -12.78
N GLY A 74 -5.99 -14.60 -11.71
CA GLY A 74 -6.08 -15.82 -10.91
C GLY A 74 -6.67 -16.99 -11.68
N TRP A 75 -7.71 -16.76 -12.48
CA TRP A 75 -8.26 -17.78 -13.39
C TRP A 75 -7.23 -18.22 -14.43
N ALA A 76 -6.54 -17.27 -15.08
CA ALA A 76 -5.52 -17.56 -16.09
C ALA A 76 -4.34 -18.35 -15.49
N TRP A 77 -3.92 -17.98 -14.28
CA TRP A 77 -2.88 -18.69 -13.54
C TRP A 77 -3.30 -20.13 -13.21
N TRP A 78 -4.49 -20.32 -12.65
CA TRP A 78 -5.05 -21.64 -12.41
C TRP A 78 -5.16 -22.48 -13.68
N ARG A 79 -5.63 -21.90 -14.79
CA ARG A 79 -5.72 -22.58 -16.10
C ARG A 79 -4.34 -23.05 -16.58
N ARG A 80 -3.31 -22.21 -16.43
CA ARG A 80 -1.92 -22.54 -16.74
C ARG A 80 -1.40 -23.68 -15.88
N GLU A 81 -1.71 -23.71 -14.59
CA GLU A 81 -1.33 -24.82 -13.71
C GLU A 81 -2.04 -26.11 -14.11
N ARG A 82 -3.35 -26.03 -14.38
CA ARG A 82 -4.15 -27.18 -14.83
C ARG A 82 -3.64 -27.76 -16.14
N ALA A 83 -3.22 -26.94 -17.09
CA ALA A 83 -2.64 -27.40 -18.35
C ALA A 83 -1.28 -28.10 -18.18
N ARG A 84 -0.57 -27.87 -17.07
CA ARG A 84 0.74 -28.47 -16.76
C ARG A 84 0.65 -29.62 -15.76
N ALA A 85 -0.53 -29.86 -15.18
CA ALA A 85 -0.75 -30.85 -14.16
C ALA A 85 -0.69 -32.27 -14.75
N ARG A 86 -0.08 -33.20 -14.00
CA ARG A 86 -0.02 -34.62 -14.38
C ARG A 86 -1.23 -35.38 -13.85
N ALA A 87 -1.77 -34.96 -12.71
CA ALA A 87 -3.03 -35.45 -12.16
C ALA A 87 -3.95 -34.28 -11.72
N PRO A 88 -5.28 -34.47 -11.71
CA PRO A 88 -6.24 -33.43 -11.29
C PRO A 88 -6.04 -32.92 -9.85
N GLY A 89 -5.50 -33.76 -8.96
CA GLY A 89 -5.24 -33.41 -7.55
C GLY A 89 -4.00 -32.55 -7.31
N ASP A 90 -3.18 -32.30 -8.34
CA ASP A 90 -1.92 -31.54 -8.21
C ASP A 90 -2.13 -30.03 -8.25
N VAL A 91 -3.35 -29.57 -8.55
CA VAL A 91 -3.67 -28.15 -8.79
C VAL A 91 -4.44 -27.59 -7.60
N PRO A 92 -3.94 -26.52 -6.95
CA PRO A 92 -4.72 -25.82 -5.94
C PRO A 92 -6.05 -25.28 -6.47
N ASP A 93 -7.01 -25.06 -5.57
CA ASP A 93 -8.32 -24.53 -5.93
C ASP A 93 -8.20 -23.20 -6.69
N MET A 94 -8.97 -23.09 -7.79
CA MET A 94 -9.10 -21.88 -8.59
C MET A 94 -9.46 -20.67 -7.73
N ARG A 95 -10.34 -20.86 -6.73
CA ARG A 95 -10.77 -19.79 -5.83
C ARG A 95 -9.62 -19.26 -4.97
N ALA A 96 -8.66 -20.12 -4.59
CA ALA A 96 -7.48 -19.69 -3.84
C ALA A 96 -6.58 -18.79 -4.70
N TRP A 97 -6.40 -19.14 -5.98
CA TRP A 97 -5.63 -18.30 -6.91
C TRP A 97 -6.32 -16.96 -7.18
N ILE A 98 -7.61 -16.96 -7.48
CA ILE A 98 -8.39 -15.72 -7.67
C ILE A 98 -8.31 -14.85 -6.41
N GLY A 99 -8.56 -15.43 -5.24
CA GLY A 99 -8.49 -14.71 -3.98
C GLY A 99 -7.11 -14.11 -3.71
N LEU A 100 -6.02 -14.85 -3.99
CA LEU A 100 -4.67 -14.35 -3.83
C LEU A 100 -4.41 -13.10 -4.67
N PHE A 101 -4.75 -13.16 -5.96
CA PHE A 101 -4.54 -12.02 -6.86
C PHE A 101 -5.38 -10.81 -6.46
N ILE A 102 -6.64 -11.01 -6.07
CA ILE A 102 -7.51 -9.92 -5.59
C ILE A 102 -6.92 -9.26 -4.35
N VAL A 103 -6.54 -10.05 -3.33
CA VAL A 103 -5.99 -9.52 -2.07
C VAL A 103 -4.68 -8.76 -2.32
N ALA A 104 -3.77 -9.32 -3.12
CA ALA A 104 -2.49 -8.68 -3.41
C ALA A 104 -2.65 -7.40 -4.25
N LEU A 105 -3.53 -7.39 -5.26
CA LEU A 105 -3.79 -6.18 -6.04
C LEU A 105 -4.51 -5.11 -5.22
N MET A 106 -5.42 -5.49 -4.32
CA MET A 106 -6.14 -4.55 -3.45
C MET A 106 -5.29 -3.98 -2.33
N SER A 107 -4.28 -4.70 -1.85
CA SER A 107 -3.38 -4.16 -0.83
C SER A 107 -2.62 -2.93 -1.32
N HIS A 108 -2.39 -2.84 -2.63
CA HIS A 108 -1.60 -1.77 -3.24
C HIS A 108 -2.24 -0.38 -3.12
N PRO A 109 -3.44 -0.13 -3.66
CA PRO A 109 -4.08 1.18 -3.55
C PRO A 109 -4.47 1.53 -2.12
N LEU A 110 -4.75 0.54 -1.28
CA LEU A 110 -5.01 0.74 0.14
C LEU A 110 -3.77 1.29 0.84
N LEU A 111 -2.58 0.74 0.58
CA LEU A 111 -1.33 1.27 1.15
C LEU A 111 -1.00 2.66 0.59
N ASP A 112 -1.21 2.86 -0.70
CA ASP A 112 -0.98 4.16 -1.34
C ASP A 112 -1.85 5.27 -0.78
N TRP A 113 -3.08 4.97 -0.35
CA TRP A 113 -3.98 5.92 0.29
C TRP A 113 -3.38 6.54 1.57
N PHE A 114 -2.52 5.80 2.29
CA PHE A 114 -1.82 6.33 3.47
C PHE A 114 -0.64 7.27 3.13
N THR A 115 -0.32 7.46 1.85
CA THR A 115 0.79 8.31 1.39
C THR A 115 0.30 9.63 0.75
N THR A 116 1.23 10.55 0.46
CA THR A 116 0.92 11.95 0.13
C THR A 116 0.54 12.27 -1.33
N PHE A 117 0.84 11.41 -2.30
CA PHE A 117 0.72 11.78 -3.72
C PHE A 117 -0.71 11.66 -4.28
N GLY A 118 -1.62 11.11 -3.50
CA GLY A 118 -3.01 10.92 -3.90
C GLY A 118 -3.21 9.76 -4.87
N THR A 119 -4.27 8.99 -4.64
CA THR A 119 -4.61 7.80 -5.44
C THR A 119 -6.03 7.89 -5.93
N GLN A 120 -6.28 7.57 -7.21
CA GLN A 120 -7.62 7.56 -7.79
C GLN A 120 -8.38 6.27 -7.44
N LEU A 121 -8.73 6.12 -6.16
CA LEU A 121 -9.38 4.91 -5.62
C LEU A 121 -10.67 4.53 -6.36
N LEU A 122 -11.38 5.53 -6.91
CA LEU A 122 -12.66 5.37 -7.59
C LEU A 122 -12.56 5.42 -9.12
N ALA A 123 -11.37 5.37 -9.72
CA ALA A 123 -11.24 5.31 -11.17
C ALA A 123 -11.89 4.02 -11.73
N PRO A 124 -12.57 4.05 -12.89
CA PRO A 124 -12.73 5.18 -13.80
C PRO A 124 -13.95 6.07 -13.50
N VAL A 125 -14.72 5.78 -12.44
CA VAL A 125 -15.94 6.53 -12.08
C VAL A 125 -15.61 7.97 -11.66
N SER A 126 -14.50 8.16 -10.94
CA SER A 126 -14.01 9.48 -10.54
C SER A 126 -12.49 9.57 -10.65
N ARG A 127 -11.99 10.76 -10.99
CA ARG A 127 -10.56 11.10 -10.99
C ARG A 127 -10.11 11.77 -9.69
N ALA A 128 -10.97 11.81 -8.67
CA ALA A 128 -10.62 12.35 -7.36
C ALA A 128 -9.43 11.59 -6.76
N ARG A 129 -8.49 12.32 -6.17
CA ARG A 129 -7.29 11.77 -5.54
C ARG A 129 -7.42 11.79 -4.02
N PHE A 130 -7.29 10.63 -3.42
CA PHE A 130 -7.40 10.44 -1.98
C PHE A 130 -6.01 10.22 -1.38
N ALA A 131 -5.69 10.96 -0.31
CA ALA A 131 -4.45 10.85 0.44
C ALA A 131 -4.74 11.12 1.93
N LEU A 132 -4.16 10.31 2.82
CA LEU A 132 -4.28 10.49 4.27
C LEU A 132 -3.02 11.07 4.92
N ASN A 133 -1.90 11.16 4.19
CA ASN A 133 -0.63 11.73 4.67
C ASN A 133 -0.09 11.06 5.97
N GLY A 134 -0.35 9.77 6.16
CA GLY A 134 0.09 9.05 7.37
C GLY A 134 1.59 8.78 7.39
N ILE A 135 2.13 8.28 6.27
CA ILE A 135 3.52 7.84 6.14
C ILE A 135 4.17 8.28 4.83
N ALA A 136 5.51 8.28 4.80
CA ALA A 136 6.27 8.60 3.60
C ALA A 136 6.13 7.50 2.53
N ILE A 137 6.43 7.85 1.26
CA ILE A 137 6.43 6.87 0.16
C ILE A 137 7.46 5.75 0.39
N VAL A 138 8.60 6.09 0.99
CA VAL A 138 9.67 5.14 1.29
C VAL A 138 9.78 5.08 2.81
N ASP A 139 9.43 3.93 3.37
CA ASP A 139 9.45 3.72 4.82
C ASP A 139 10.07 2.36 5.16
N PRO A 140 11.40 2.34 5.44
CA PRO A 140 12.10 1.09 5.73
C PRO A 140 11.59 0.37 6.97
N VAL A 141 10.97 1.08 7.93
CA VAL A 141 10.43 0.45 9.14
C VAL A 141 9.19 -0.37 8.77
N TYR A 142 8.28 0.22 7.98
CA TYR A 142 7.12 -0.49 7.47
C TYR A 142 7.52 -1.72 6.64
N THR A 143 8.45 -1.56 5.70
CA THR A 143 8.94 -2.66 4.86
C THR A 143 9.60 -3.76 5.70
N PHE A 144 10.44 -3.38 6.67
CA PHE A 144 11.16 -4.31 7.52
C PHE A 144 10.23 -5.20 8.35
N VAL A 145 9.18 -4.63 8.95
CA VAL A 145 8.20 -5.38 9.73
C VAL A 145 7.56 -6.50 8.89
N LEU A 146 7.17 -6.19 7.65
CA LEU A 146 6.59 -7.15 6.72
C LEU A 146 7.60 -8.24 6.31
N LEU A 147 8.82 -7.83 5.93
CA LEU A 147 9.87 -8.76 5.51
C LEU A 147 10.31 -9.68 6.66
N ALA A 148 10.39 -9.17 7.89
CA ALA A 148 10.70 -9.98 9.07
C ALA A 148 9.62 -11.05 9.31
N GLY A 149 8.34 -10.68 9.21
CA GLY A 149 7.23 -11.64 9.33
C GLY A 149 7.26 -12.73 8.26
N LEU A 150 7.55 -12.35 7.01
CA LEU A 150 7.70 -13.28 5.90
C LEU A 150 8.91 -14.21 6.07
N LEU A 151 10.05 -13.68 6.53
CA LEU A 151 11.25 -14.46 6.79
C LEU A 151 11.04 -15.49 7.90
N LEU A 152 10.39 -15.09 9.00
CA LEU A 152 10.01 -16.00 10.08
C LEU A 152 9.03 -17.07 9.59
N ALA A 153 8.02 -16.68 8.80
CA ALA A 153 7.09 -17.65 8.20
C ALA A 153 7.81 -18.65 7.29
N TRP A 154 8.81 -18.21 6.51
CA TRP A 154 9.61 -19.09 5.66
C TRP A 154 10.49 -20.05 6.48
N PHE A 155 11.17 -19.55 7.53
CA PHE A 155 12.02 -20.37 8.39
C PHE A 155 11.20 -21.46 9.10
N PHE A 156 9.99 -21.11 9.57
CA PHE A 156 9.08 -22.02 10.24
C PHE A 156 8.04 -22.66 9.32
N ARG A 157 8.21 -22.64 7.99
CA ARG A 157 7.20 -23.08 6.99
C ARG A 157 6.69 -24.52 7.15
N ARG A 158 7.41 -25.38 7.88
CA ARG A 158 7.00 -26.77 8.19
C ARG A 158 6.12 -26.87 9.44
N ARG A 159 5.93 -25.78 10.18
CA ARG A 159 5.16 -25.72 11.42
C ARG A 159 3.76 -25.18 11.15
N ALA A 160 2.76 -25.72 11.85
CA ALA A 160 1.36 -25.31 11.70
C ALA A 160 1.11 -23.82 12.02
N TYR A 161 2.00 -23.18 12.78
CA TYR A 161 1.90 -21.78 13.17
C TYR A 161 2.63 -20.80 12.24
N ALA A 162 3.23 -21.24 11.13
CA ALA A 162 4.00 -20.37 10.23
C ALA A 162 3.21 -19.12 9.77
N GLY A 163 1.92 -19.28 9.46
CA GLY A 163 1.04 -18.17 9.06
C GLY A 163 0.83 -17.10 10.14
N ARG A 164 1.06 -17.41 11.42
CA ARG A 164 0.92 -16.44 12.52
C ARG A 164 1.95 -15.32 12.41
N PHE A 165 3.17 -15.60 11.95
CA PHE A 165 4.21 -14.57 11.79
C PHE A 165 3.81 -13.51 10.77
N THR A 166 3.24 -13.91 9.63
CA THR A 166 2.70 -12.95 8.65
C THR A 166 1.49 -12.20 9.20
N GLY A 167 0.62 -12.85 9.98
CA GLY A 167 -0.51 -12.18 10.63
C GLY A 167 -0.06 -11.10 11.63
N ILE A 168 0.92 -11.42 12.48
CA ILE A 168 1.51 -10.46 13.43
C ILE A 168 2.15 -9.29 12.68
N ALA A 169 2.93 -9.56 11.63
CA ALA A 169 3.54 -8.50 10.84
C ALA A 169 2.51 -7.56 10.20
N LEU A 170 1.39 -8.10 9.69
CA LEU A 170 0.28 -7.29 9.16
C LEU A 170 -0.39 -6.44 10.24
N VAL A 171 -0.58 -6.97 11.46
CA VAL A 171 -1.13 -6.21 12.59
C VAL A 171 -0.18 -5.08 12.97
N LEU A 172 1.12 -5.37 13.11
CA LEU A 172 2.12 -4.37 13.46
C LEU A 172 2.27 -3.29 12.38
N SER A 173 2.29 -3.68 11.09
CA SER A 173 2.37 -2.73 9.98
C SER A 173 1.11 -1.88 9.88
N THR A 174 -0.07 -2.44 10.16
CA THR A 174 -1.33 -1.67 10.21
C THR A 174 -1.33 -0.70 11.38
N ALA A 175 -0.91 -1.14 12.57
CA ALA A 175 -0.78 -0.26 13.73
C ALA A 175 0.20 0.88 13.45
N TYR A 176 1.31 0.61 12.76
CA TYR A 176 2.27 1.63 12.32
C TYR A 176 1.63 2.70 11.43
N LEU A 177 0.79 2.31 10.46
CA LEU A 177 0.06 3.25 9.61
C LEU A 177 -0.89 4.13 10.44
N LEU A 178 -1.61 3.55 11.40
CA LEU A 178 -2.50 4.29 12.29
C LEU A 178 -1.76 5.28 13.19
N VAL A 179 -0.58 4.89 13.71
CA VAL A 179 0.30 5.81 14.45
C VAL A 179 0.75 6.96 13.55
N GLY A 180 1.11 6.69 12.29
CA GLY A 180 1.44 7.73 11.32
C GLY A 180 0.31 8.73 11.09
N LEU A 181 -0.94 8.26 10.97
CA LEU A 181 -2.12 9.12 10.88
C LEU A 181 -2.35 9.95 12.14
N TRP A 182 -2.18 9.32 13.31
CA TRP A 182 -2.34 9.99 14.59
C TRP A 182 -1.32 11.13 14.77
N ILE A 183 -0.05 10.87 14.45
CA ILE A 183 1.01 11.90 14.43
C ILE A 183 0.65 13.03 13.46
N ASN A 184 0.11 12.71 12.27
CA ASN A 184 -0.28 13.72 11.31
C ASN A 184 -1.38 14.64 11.87
N ALA A 185 -2.39 14.06 12.51
CA ALA A 185 -3.46 14.82 13.16
C ALA A 185 -2.94 15.70 14.30
N LEU A 186 -2.01 15.21 15.12
CA LEU A 186 -1.38 16.01 16.19
C LEU A 186 -0.59 17.20 15.61
N ALA A 187 0.16 16.97 14.52
CA ALA A 187 0.91 18.04 13.87
C ALA A 187 -0.01 19.12 13.27
N GLU A 188 -1.14 18.74 12.66
CA GLU A 188 -2.15 19.70 12.17
C GLU A 188 -2.79 20.48 13.32
N GLN A 189 -3.13 19.81 14.43
CA GLN A 189 -3.70 20.44 15.61
C GLN A 189 -2.72 21.45 16.24
N GLU A 190 -1.47 21.05 16.45
CA GLU A 190 -0.46 21.93 17.05
C GLU A 190 -0.15 23.13 16.14
N SER A 191 -0.08 22.92 14.82
CA SER A 191 0.12 24.01 13.87
C SER A 191 -1.05 24.98 13.86
N ARG A 192 -2.28 24.47 13.98
CA ARG A 192 -3.50 25.31 14.09
C ARG A 192 -3.47 26.14 15.36
N ARG A 193 -3.01 25.57 16.48
CA ARG A 193 -2.82 26.27 17.76
C ARG A 193 -1.77 27.38 17.62
N GLN A 194 -0.60 27.10 17.06
CA GLN A 194 0.46 28.09 16.88
C GLN A 194 0.06 29.25 15.96
N LEU A 195 -0.70 28.97 14.89
CA LEU A 195 -1.20 30.02 13.99
C LEU A 195 -2.26 30.89 14.67
N ALA A 196 -3.18 30.29 15.43
CA ALA A 196 -4.16 31.05 16.21
C ALA A 196 -3.48 31.94 17.27
N ASP A 197 -2.47 31.44 17.98
CA ASP A 197 -1.67 32.22 18.94
C ASP A 197 -0.95 33.41 18.26
N ALA A 198 -0.62 33.28 16.97
CA ALA A 198 -0.02 34.34 16.14
C ALA A 198 -1.05 35.28 15.49
N GLY A 199 -2.35 35.13 15.79
CA GLY A 199 -3.43 35.92 15.22
C GLY A 199 -3.76 35.59 13.76
N ILE A 200 -3.41 34.39 13.30
CA ILE A 200 -3.67 33.91 11.94
C ILE A 200 -4.82 32.91 11.99
N ASP A 201 -6.03 33.40 11.74
CA ASP A 201 -7.25 32.60 11.70
C ASP A 201 -7.59 32.14 10.28
N GLY A 202 -8.37 31.06 10.16
CA GLY A 202 -8.94 30.60 8.89
C GLY A 202 -7.97 29.90 7.93
N ALA A 203 -6.72 29.63 8.33
CA ALA A 203 -5.77 28.92 7.48
C ALA A 203 -6.20 27.45 7.25
N GLU A 204 -6.12 27.00 5.99
CA GLU A 204 -6.20 25.58 5.64
C GLU A 204 -4.84 24.94 5.92
N ILE A 205 -4.79 23.92 6.78
CA ILE A 205 -3.55 23.35 7.29
C ILE A 205 -3.47 21.89 6.85
N HIS A 206 -2.33 21.54 6.25
CA HIS A 206 -2.00 20.18 5.84
C HIS A 206 -0.63 19.79 6.40
N ALA A 207 -0.57 18.67 7.12
CA ALA A 207 0.71 18.07 7.52
C ALA A 207 1.10 16.94 6.55
N PHE A 208 2.41 16.84 6.29
CA PHE A 208 3.01 15.86 5.41
C PHE A 208 4.15 15.12 6.12
N PRO A 209 4.22 13.78 6.01
CA PRO A 209 5.32 13.00 6.56
C PRO A 209 6.63 13.36 5.85
N THR A 210 7.71 13.51 6.61
CA THR A 210 9.06 13.57 6.03
C THR A 210 9.63 12.17 5.85
N MET A 211 10.64 12.04 5.00
CA MET A 211 11.27 10.74 4.77
C MET A 211 12.05 10.28 6.01
N LEU A 212 11.93 9.00 6.35
CA LEU A 212 12.71 8.32 7.40
C LEU A 212 12.49 8.83 8.84
N GLN A 213 11.61 9.80 9.06
CA GLN A 213 11.40 10.44 10.36
C GLN A 213 9.90 10.52 10.67
N LEU A 214 9.29 9.41 11.08
CA LEU A 214 7.84 9.31 11.34
C LEU A 214 7.25 10.46 12.19
N PRO A 215 7.91 10.94 13.28
CA PRO A 215 7.38 12.01 14.10
C PRO A 215 7.55 13.41 13.51
N HIS A 216 8.40 13.57 12.50
CA HIS A 216 8.69 14.86 11.88
C HIS A 216 7.75 15.14 10.71
N ARG A 217 7.15 16.33 10.70
CA ARG A 217 6.11 16.72 9.74
C ARG A 217 6.44 18.07 9.12
N ARG A 218 6.33 18.13 7.79
CA ARG A 218 6.27 19.40 7.06
C ARG A 218 4.83 19.87 7.05
N VAL A 219 4.58 21.09 7.49
CA VAL A 219 3.24 21.66 7.55
C VAL A 219 3.13 22.79 6.54
N VAL A 220 2.03 22.81 5.81
CA VAL A 220 1.68 23.88 4.87
C VAL A 220 0.38 24.49 5.35
N ALA A 221 0.41 25.80 5.64
CA ALA A 221 -0.75 26.59 5.99
C ALA A 221 -1.05 27.58 4.86
N ILE A 222 -2.27 27.51 4.32
CA ILE A 222 -2.71 28.29 3.18
C ILE A 222 -3.78 29.27 3.67
N THR A 223 -3.56 30.55 3.43
CA THR A 223 -4.52 31.63 3.66
C THR A 223 -4.91 32.26 2.32
N GLU A 224 -5.81 33.26 2.33
CA GLU A 224 -6.18 33.98 1.10
C GLU A 224 -4.99 34.74 0.47
N SER A 225 -4.02 35.18 1.27
CA SER A 225 -2.94 36.08 0.83
C SER A 225 -1.55 35.43 0.80
N GLU A 226 -1.33 34.34 1.52
CA GLU A 226 0.00 33.74 1.66
C GLU A 226 -0.03 32.23 1.95
N ILE A 227 1.09 31.57 1.61
CA ILE A 227 1.39 30.19 1.95
C ILE A 227 2.55 30.18 2.92
N ARG A 228 2.34 29.60 4.10
CA ARG A 228 3.37 29.42 5.12
C ARG A 228 3.80 27.96 5.17
N VAL A 229 5.10 27.72 5.24
CA VAL A 229 5.68 26.38 5.35
C VAL A 229 6.50 26.31 6.62
N GLY A 230 6.22 25.31 7.43
CA GLY A 230 6.92 25.06 8.69
C GLY A 230 7.20 23.58 8.89
N PHE A 231 7.87 23.28 9.99
CA PHE A 231 8.17 21.92 10.42
C PHE A 231 7.85 21.75 11.89
N VAL A 232 7.28 20.60 12.23
CA VAL A 232 6.88 20.26 13.59
C VAL A 232 7.32 18.83 13.88
N SER A 233 7.73 18.55 15.12
CA SER A 233 8.05 17.21 15.61
C SER A 233 7.13 16.87 16.76
N MET A 234 6.50 15.69 16.71
CA MET A 234 5.58 15.16 17.72
C MET A 234 6.22 14.06 18.57
#